data_AF-A0A9E6SEZ8-F1
#
_entry.id   AF-A0A9E6SEZ8-F1
#
_cell.length_a   1.000
_cell.length_b   1.000
_cell.length_c   1.000
_cell.angle_alpha   90.00
_cell.angle_beta   90.00
_cell.angle_gamma   90.00
#
_symmetry.space_group_name_H-M   'P 1'
#
loop_
_entity.id
_entity.type
_entity.pdbx_description
1 polymer ?
#
loop_
_entity_poly.entity_id
_entity_poly.type
_entity_poly.pdbx_seq_one_letter_code
_entity_poly.pdbx_strand_id
1 'polypeptide(L)'
;MQAALRALNQLVADNVIGQYAIGGAIGASFYIDAVQTEDVDAFVFMVPTKSGLLTLSPIYDALTKLGGIIENEYVRFAEWPVQILPDANDLVREV
;
A
#
# COMPACT_ATOMS: atom_id res chain seq x y z
N MET A 1 12.67 4.92 -1.78
CA MET A 1 11.89 4.28 -0.72
C MET A 1 11.35 5.31 0.27
N GLN A 2 12.17 6.24 0.78
CA GLN A 2 11.71 7.25 1.75
C GLN A 2 10.45 8.03 1.32
N ALA A 3 10.33 8.41 0.04
CA ALA A 3 9.14 9.11 -0.47
C ALA A 3 7.89 8.22 -0.39
N ALA A 4 7.98 6.96 -0.81
CA ALA A 4 6.90 5.97 -0.68
C ALA A 4 6.47 5.77 0.78
N LEU A 5 7.43 5.58 1.70
CA LEU A 5 7.12 5.41 3.13
C LEU A 5 6.46 6.65 3.73
N ARG A 6 6.91 7.85 3.35
CA ARG A 6 6.29 9.10 3.79
C ARG A 6 4.85 9.20 3.29
N ALA A 7 4.58 8.82 2.04
CA ALA A 7 3.23 8.81 1.50
C ALA A 7 2.32 7.82 2.25
N LEU A 8 2.79 6.59 2.49
CA LEU A 8 2.04 5.59 3.26
C LEU A 8 1.77 6.04 4.71
N ASN A 9 2.75 6.64 5.37
CA ASN A 9 2.57 7.22 6.71
C ASN A 9 1.57 8.38 6.71
N GLN A 10 1.54 9.18 5.65
CA GLN A 10 0.57 10.27 5.52
C GLN A 10 -0.85 9.73 5.35
N LEU A 11 -1.05 8.62 4.62
CA LEU A 11 -2.36 7.96 4.54
C LEU A 11 -2.88 7.53 5.91
N VAL A 12 -2.00 7.01 6.77
CA VAL A 12 -2.35 6.65 8.16
C VAL A 12 -2.70 7.91 8.97
N ALA A 13 -1.87 8.95 8.87
CA ALA A 13 -2.11 10.21 9.59
C ALA A 13 -3.43 10.89 9.18
N ASP A 14 -3.80 10.80 7.91
CA ASP A 14 -5.02 11.35 7.34
C ASP A 14 -6.24 10.43 7.56
N ASN A 15 -6.08 9.29 8.23
CA ASN A 15 -7.11 8.26 8.44
C ASN A 15 -7.71 7.71 7.14
N VAL A 16 -6.97 7.76 6.03
CA VAL A 16 -7.36 7.14 4.76
C VAL A 16 -7.26 5.61 4.86
N ILE A 17 -6.25 5.13 5.60
CA ILE A 17 -6.08 3.73 5.99
C ILE A 17 -5.80 3.66 7.50
N GLY A 18 -6.07 2.51 8.13
CA GLY A 18 -5.81 2.34 9.57
C GLY A 18 -4.32 2.14 9.87
N GLN A 19 -3.69 1.20 9.18
CA GLN A 19 -2.26 0.88 9.28
C GLN A 19 -1.82 0.16 8.01
N TYR A 20 -0.51 -0.05 7.85
CA TYR A 20 0.03 -0.87 6.77
C TYR A 20 1.23 -1.71 7.22
N ALA A 21 1.50 -2.78 6.49
CA ALA A 21 2.71 -3.58 6.60
C ALA A 21 3.40 -3.65 5.25
N ILE A 22 4.73 -3.73 5.24
CA ILE A 22 5.50 -3.96 4.02
C ILE A 22 5.80 -5.46 3.97
N GLY A 23 5.42 -6.09 2.86
CA GLY A 23 5.64 -7.51 2.63
C GLY A 23 6.39 -7.76 1.33
N GLY A 24 6.12 -8.92 0.73
CA GLY A 24 6.76 -9.30 -0.54
C GLY A 24 8.25 -9.57 -0.40
N ALA A 25 8.95 -9.46 -1.52
CA ALA A 25 10.39 -9.71 -1.55
C ALA A 25 11.19 -8.69 -0.73
N ILE A 26 10.73 -7.43 -0.64
CA ILE A 26 11.30 -6.44 0.30
C ILE A 26 11.10 -6.90 1.74
N GLY A 27 9.93 -7.43 2.10
CA GLY A 27 9.71 -8.04 3.41
C GLY A 27 10.61 -9.24 3.68
N ALA A 28 10.83 -10.10 2.67
CA ALA A 28 11.72 -11.26 2.76
C ALA A 28 13.20 -10.85 2.92
N SER A 29 13.61 -9.70 2.36
CA SER A 29 15.00 -9.20 2.47
C SER A 29 15.45 -8.91 3.90
N PHE A 30 14.52 -8.78 4.86
CA PHE A 30 14.86 -8.69 6.29
C PHE A 30 15.36 -10.01 6.90
N TYR A 31 15.18 -11.14 6.21
CA TYR A 31 15.46 -12.48 6.72
C TYR A 31 16.42 -13.29 5.83
N ILE A 32 16.52 -12.97 4.54
CA ILE A 32 17.40 -13.62 3.56
C ILE A 32 18.12 -12.58 2.70
N ASP A 33 19.26 -12.95 2.09
CA ASP A 33 19.98 -12.06 1.17
C ASP A 33 19.05 -11.57 0.05
N ALA A 34 19.00 -10.25 -0.12
CA ALA A 34 18.08 -9.60 -1.04
C ALA A 34 18.42 -9.95 -2.49
N VAL A 35 17.52 -10.65 -3.17
CA VAL A 35 17.50 -10.66 -4.64
C VAL A 35 16.83 -9.36 -5.07
N GLN A 36 17.45 -8.64 -5.99
CA GLN A 36 16.98 -7.34 -6.49
C GLN A 36 15.49 -7.45 -6.88
N THR A 37 14.64 -6.71 -6.19
CA THR A 37 13.19 -6.66 -6.48
C THR A 37 12.78 -5.22 -6.71
N GLU A 38 11.91 -5.02 -7.70
CA GLU A 38 11.65 -3.71 -8.27
C GLU A 38 10.57 -2.93 -7.51
N ASP A 39 9.78 -3.56 -6.65
CA ASP A 39 8.53 -3.03 -6.10
C ASP A 39 8.32 -3.26 -4.58
N VAL A 40 7.50 -2.40 -3.98
CA VAL A 40 7.10 -2.44 -2.56
C VAL A 40 5.66 -2.92 -2.45
N ASP A 41 5.46 -4.10 -1.88
CA ASP A 41 4.13 -4.59 -1.50
C ASP A 41 3.67 -3.95 -0.17
N ALA A 42 2.69 -3.07 -0.24
CA ALA A 42 2.08 -2.44 0.93
C ALA A 42 0.72 -3.08 1.24
N PHE A 43 0.68 -3.89 2.30
CA PHE A 43 -0.54 -4.49 2.83
C PHE A 43 -1.27 -3.46 3.69
N VAL A 44 -2.42 -2.97 3.23
CA VAL A 44 -3.18 -1.89 3.88
C VAL A 44 -4.40 -2.42 4.61
N PHE A 45 -4.56 -2.00 5.86
CA PHE A 45 -5.74 -2.29 6.67
C PHE A 45 -6.78 -1.19 6.42
N MET A 46 -7.86 -1.54 5.75
CA MET A 46 -8.90 -0.58 5.37
C MET A 46 -9.79 -0.24 6.56
N VAL A 47 -10.29 0.99 6.57
CA VAL A 47 -11.28 1.43 7.54
C VAL A 47 -12.66 0.93 7.05
N PRO A 48 -13.44 0.21 7.89
CA PRO A 48 -14.76 -0.28 7.49
C PRO A 48 -15.66 0.85 7.02
N THR A 49 -16.26 0.69 5.83
CA THR A 49 -17.25 1.63 5.30
C THR A 49 -18.66 1.20 5.70
N LYS A 50 -19.58 2.16 5.89
CA LYS A 50 -20.99 1.87 6.24
C LYS A 50 -21.72 1.03 5.17
N SER A 51 -21.24 1.05 3.93
CA SER A 51 -21.82 0.29 2.81
C SER A 51 -21.27 -1.15 2.71
N GLY A 52 -20.22 -1.50 3.46
CA GLY A 52 -19.52 -2.79 3.33
C GLY A 52 -18.67 -2.93 2.06
N LEU A 53 -18.79 -2.00 1.11
CA LEU A 53 -17.95 -1.93 -0.09
C LEU A 53 -16.63 -1.26 0.24
N LEU A 54 -15.56 -2.03 0.12
CA LEU A 54 -14.19 -1.57 0.21
C LEU A 54 -13.74 -1.11 -1.18
N THR A 55 -13.29 0.14 -1.29
CA THR A 55 -12.78 0.71 -2.54
C THR A 55 -11.37 1.25 -2.31
N LEU A 56 -10.49 1.00 -3.29
CA LEU A 56 -9.13 1.53 -3.29
C LEU A 56 -9.07 2.96 -3.84
N SER A 57 -10.12 3.46 -4.51
CA SER A 57 -10.10 4.79 -5.14
C SER A 57 -9.66 5.92 -4.19
N PRO A 58 -10.15 6.01 -2.94
CA PRO A 58 -9.70 7.05 -2.00
C PRO A 58 -8.20 6.98 -1.68
N ILE A 59 -7.62 5.78 -1.69
CA ILE A 59 -6.20 5.56 -1.45
C ILE A 59 -5.39 6.07 -2.64
N TYR A 60 -5.76 5.67 -3.86
CA TYR A 60 -5.08 6.13 -5.08
C TYR A 60 -5.21 7.65 -5.27
N ASP A 61 -6.36 8.24 -4.97
CA ASP A 61 -6.59 9.70 -5.00
C ASP A 61 -5.71 10.44 -4.00
N ALA A 62 -5.56 9.90 -2.78
CA ALA A 62 -4.70 10.50 -1.76
C ALA A 62 -3.22 10.39 -2.15
N LEU A 63 -2.79 9.23 -2.66
CA LEU A 63 -1.40 9.04 -3.09
C LEU A 63 -1.02 9.91 -4.29
N THR A 64 -1.92 10.12 -5.26
CA THR A 64 -1.67 11.05 -6.38
C THR A 64 -1.56 12.50 -5.90
N LYS A 65 -2.38 12.93 -4.93
CA LYS A 65 -2.23 14.27 -4.31
C LYS A 65 -0.90 14.45 -3.58
N LEU A 66 -0.32 13.35 -3.07
CA LEU A 66 1.01 13.34 -2.45
C LEU A 66 2.16 13.24 -3.45
N GLY A 67 1.87 13.31 -4.76
CA GLY A 67 2.87 13.30 -5.84
C GLY A 67 3.19 11.91 -6.39
N GLY A 68 2.38 10.90 -6.06
CA GLY A 68 2.48 9.57 -6.65
C GLY A 68 1.98 9.54 -8.10
N ILE A 69 2.63 8.76 -8.95
CA ILE A 69 2.23 8.54 -10.34
C ILE A 69 1.67 7.12 -10.47
N ILE A 70 0.45 6.98 -11.00
CA ILE A 70 -0.16 5.67 -11.21
C ILE A 70 0.43 5.05 -12.47
N GLU A 71 1.02 3.86 -12.32
CA GLU A 71 1.59 3.06 -13.40
C GLU A 71 1.06 1.63 -13.28
N ASN A 72 0.06 1.29 -14.11
CA ASN A 72 -0.68 0.04 -14.03
C ASN A 72 -1.24 -0.20 -12.61
N GLU A 73 -0.80 -1.27 -11.93
CA GLU A 73 -1.18 -1.61 -10.55
C GLU A 73 -0.44 -0.81 -9.47
N TYR A 74 0.67 -0.13 -9.82
CA TYR A 74 1.53 0.55 -8.86
C TYR A 74 1.23 2.05 -8.74
N VAL A 75 1.55 2.60 -7.57
CA VAL A 75 1.79 4.03 -7.41
C VAL A 75 3.27 4.27 -7.21
N ARG A 76 3.92 4.91 -8.18
CA ARG A 76 5.34 5.20 -8.16
C ARG A 76 5.64 6.48 -7.40
N PHE A 77 6.60 6.38 -6.48
CA PHE A 77 7.22 7.51 -5.79
C PHE A 77 8.73 7.50 -6.03
N ALA A 78 9.20 8.41 -6.89
CA ALA A 78 10.57 8.37 -7.44
C ALA A 78 10.86 6.99 -8.05
N GLU A 79 11.97 6.35 -7.74
CA GLU A 79 12.32 5.04 -8.32
C GLU A 79 11.52 3.85 -7.76
N TRP A 80 10.59 4.07 -6.83
CA TRP A 80 9.96 2.99 -6.07
C TRP A 80 8.48 2.84 -6.44
N PRO A 81 8.11 1.80 -7.20
CA PRO A 81 6.72 1.41 -7.39
C PRO A 81 6.18 0.78 -6.10
N VAL A 82 4.96 1.16 -5.73
CA VAL A 82 4.27 0.66 -4.54
C VAL A 82 2.97 0.00 -4.99
N GLN A 83 2.82 -1.30 -4.74
CA GLN A 83 1.57 -2.01 -4.94
C GLN A 83 0.73 -1.93 -3.66
N ILE A 84 -0.53 -1.51 -3.79
CA ILE A 84 -1.47 -1.46 -2.67
C ILE A 84 -2.26 -2.76 -2.64
N LEU A 85 -2.05 -3.54 -1.59
CA LEU A 85 -2.72 -4.81 -1.36
C LEU A 85 -3.64 -4.67 -0.14
N PRO A 86 -4.97 -4.79 -0.27
CA PRO A 86 -5.85 -4.81 0.90
C PRO A 86 -5.57 -6.04 1.79
N ASP A 87 -5.62 -5.87 3.12
CA ASP A 87 -5.44 -6.98 4.07
C ASP A 87 -6.45 -8.12 3.79
N ALA A 88 -5.93 -9.34 3.76
CA ALA A 88 -6.68 -10.54 3.46
C ALA A 88 -7.70 -10.90 4.54
N ASN A 89 -7.59 -10.40 5.78
CA ASN A 89 -8.54 -10.75 6.84
C ASN A 89 -9.99 -10.37 6.51
N ASP A 90 -10.21 -9.28 5.78
CA ASP A 90 -11.54 -8.89 5.31
C ASP A 90 -11.94 -9.60 3.99
N LEU A 91 -10.97 -10.04 3.19
CA LEU A 91 -11.21 -10.78 1.93
C LEU A 91 -11.44 -12.29 2.15
N VAL A 92 -10.86 -12.88 3.20
CA VAL A 92 -10.95 -14.32 3.53
C VAL A 92 -12.21 -14.64 4.33
N ARG A 93 -12.94 -13.63 4.84
CA ARG A 93 -14.25 -13.85 5.49
C ARG A 93 -15.40 -14.09 4.52
N GLU A 94 -15.18 -14.00 3.22
CA GLU A 94 -16.17 -14.31 2.18
C GLU A 94 -16.17 -15.78 1.70
N VAL A 95 -15.57 -16.72 2.47
CA VAL A 95 -15.63 -18.17 2.20
C VAL A 95 -16.23 -18.98 3.35
#